data_AF-A0A2U2XED5-F1
#
_entry.id   AF-A0A2U2XED5-F1
#
_cell.length_a   1.000
_cell.length_b   1.000
_cell.length_c   1.000
_cell.angle_alpha   90.00
_cell.angle_beta   90.00
_cell.angle_gamma   90.00
#
_symmetry.space_group_name_H-M   'P 1'
#
loop_
_entity.id
_entity.type
_entity.pdbx_description
1 polymer ?
#
loop_
_entity_poly.entity_id
_entity_poly.type
_entity_poly.pdbx_seq_one_letter_code
_entity_poly.pdbx_strand_id
1 'polypeptide(L)'
;MNKLLQILLLLSILNACQSPEKVKDQETYTYLKVCFEDYYLNYDVEITPLLDEFELLLLDEGHISDTTGVAYKTLFDSLAVNDYFNPPLKKEDFDNTVLYKNPSNIISCASALFAVDSNEIVKTNFSKIASKINQEIEKGEDISIHYFFDIYKRELSDEELRAPYVKQSVLLLLYRWYFKSKYDRDIQIELRQETQN
;
A
#
# COMPACT_ATOMS: atom_id res chain seq x y z
N MET A 1 -23.79 -6.93 53.27
CA MET A 1 -22.50 -6.59 52.64
C MET A 1 -22.26 -7.23 51.26
N ASN A 2 -23.03 -8.24 50.80
CA ASN A 2 -22.77 -8.90 49.50
C ASN A 2 -23.26 -8.15 48.24
N LYS A 3 -24.24 -7.25 48.33
CA LYS A 3 -24.80 -6.58 47.14
C LYS A 3 -23.85 -5.55 46.50
N LEU A 4 -23.05 -4.86 47.31
CA LEU A 4 -22.06 -3.88 46.82
C LEU A 4 -20.90 -4.56 46.09
N LEU A 5 -20.47 -5.73 46.57
CA LEU A 5 -19.42 -6.54 45.93
C LEU A 5 -19.88 -7.07 44.56
N GLN A 6 -21.15 -7.46 44.43
CA GLN A 6 -21.74 -7.89 43.16
C GLN A 6 -21.83 -6.77 42.13
N ILE A 7 -22.18 -5.55 42.56
CA ILE A 7 -22.22 -4.36 41.67
C ILE A 7 -20.81 -3.95 41.21
N LEU A 8 -19.82 -4.00 42.11
CA LEU A 8 -18.41 -3.75 41.76
C LEU A 8 -17.85 -4.79 40.79
N LEU A 9 -18.21 -6.06 40.94
CA LEU A 9 -17.83 -7.11 39.98
C LEU A 9 -18.44 -6.87 38.60
N LEU A 10 -19.73 -6.48 38.54
CA LEU A 10 -20.42 -6.16 37.29
C LEU A 10 -19.81 -4.94 36.56
N LEU A 11 -19.41 -3.91 37.30
CA LEU A 11 -18.69 -2.75 36.75
C LEU A 11 -17.29 -3.11 36.23
N SER A 12 -16.64 -4.09 36.84
CA SER A 12 -15.32 -4.57 36.42
C SER A 12 -15.38 -5.32 35.08
N ILE A 13 -16.47 -6.06 34.85
CA ILE A 13 -16.69 -6.80 33.59
C ILE A 13 -17.01 -5.84 32.43
N LEU A 14 -17.68 -4.72 32.70
CA LEU A 14 -18.01 -3.70 31.69
C LEU A 14 -16.78 -2.96 31.14
N ASN A 15 -15.70 -2.82 31.94
CA ASN A 15 -14.46 -2.18 31.49
C ASN A 15 -13.46 -3.15 30.84
N ALA A 16 -13.65 -4.47 30.97
CA ALA A 16 -12.77 -5.46 30.34
C ALA A 16 -12.96 -5.54 28.80
N CYS A 17 -14.08 -5.03 28.27
CA CYS A 17 -14.35 -4.93 26.83
C CYS A 17 -13.94 -3.58 26.21
N GLN A 18 -13.25 -2.71 26.93
CA GLN A 18 -12.76 -1.42 26.41
C GLN A 18 -11.25 -1.44 26.11
N SER A 19 -10.72 -2.58 25.67
CA SER A 19 -9.44 -2.51 24.95
C SER A 19 -9.75 -1.88 23.58
N PRO A 20 -9.18 -0.73 23.23
CA PRO A 20 -9.39 -0.16 21.91
C PRO A 20 -8.82 -1.14 20.90
N GLU A 21 -9.72 -1.77 20.15
CA GLU A 21 -9.48 -2.82 19.17
C GLU A 21 -8.48 -2.35 18.10
N LYS A 22 -7.19 -2.62 18.29
CA LYS A 22 -6.24 -2.67 17.15
C LYS A 22 -6.70 -3.65 16.06
N VAL A 23 -7.58 -4.58 16.41
CA VAL A 23 -8.19 -5.57 15.51
C VAL A 23 -9.12 -4.92 14.47
N LYS A 24 -9.75 -3.77 14.77
CA LYS A 24 -10.71 -3.11 13.87
C LYS A 24 -10.08 -2.58 12.58
N ASP A 25 -8.89 -2.01 12.64
CA ASP A 25 -8.23 -1.44 11.47
C ASP A 25 -7.79 -2.54 10.50
N GLN A 26 -7.25 -3.65 11.03
CA GLN A 26 -6.82 -4.80 10.22
C GLN A 26 -7.99 -5.47 9.50
N GLU A 27 -9.13 -5.61 10.18
CA GLU A 27 -10.36 -6.14 9.59
C GLU A 27 -10.90 -5.19 8.51
N THR A 28 -10.92 -3.88 8.78
CA THR A 28 -11.27 -2.85 7.80
C THR A 28 -10.39 -2.93 6.55
N TYR A 29 -9.07 -3.04 6.70
CA TYR A 29 -8.16 -3.21 5.57
C TYR A 29 -8.36 -4.53 4.82
N THR A 30 -8.90 -5.56 5.47
CA THR A 30 -9.25 -6.81 4.78
C THR A 30 -10.47 -6.60 3.88
N TYR A 31 -11.51 -5.92 4.36
CA TYR A 31 -12.69 -5.59 3.55
C TYR A 31 -12.36 -4.65 2.40
N LEU A 32 -11.51 -3.65 2.63
CA LEU A 32 -11.05 -2.75 1.58
C LEU A 32 -10.24 -3.50 0.50
N LYS A 33 -9.43 -4.49 0.89
CA LYS A 33 -8.73 -5.37 -0.06
C LYS A 33 -9.73 -6.15 -0.93
N VAL A 34 -10.80 -6.70 -0.35
CA VAL A 34 -11.82 -7.42 -1.15
C VAL A 34 -12.48 -6.49 -2.18
N CYS A 35 -12.82 -5.27 -1.79
CA CYS A 35 -13.37 -4.28 -2.71
C CYS A 35 -12.37 -3.83 -3.78
N PHE A 36 -11.08 -3.77 -3.45
CA PHE A 36 -10.01 -3.50 -4.41
C PHE A 36 -9.85 -4.64 -5.42
N GLU A 37 -9.94 -5.89 -4.96
CA GLU A 37 -9.97 -7.07 -5.84
C GLU A 37 -11.17 -7.03 -6.78
N ASP A 38 -12.38 -6.81 -6.25
CA ASP A 38 -13.61 -6.75 -7.03
C ASP A 38 -13.57 -5.66 -8.12
N TYR A 39 -12.95 -4.51 -7.83
CA TYR A 39 -12.75 -3.46 -8.84
C TYR A 39 -11.97 -3.97 -10.06
N TYR A 40 -10.88 -4.73 -9.86
CA TYR A 40 -10.06 -5.23 -10.97
C TYR A 40 -10.65 -6.48 -11.62
N LEU A 41 -11.40 -7.31 -10.87
CA LEU A 41 -12.15 -8.43 -11.43
C LEU A 41 -13.21 -7.97 -12.45
N ASN A 42 -13.78 -6.78 -12.29
CA ASN A 42 -14.67 -6.17 -13.30
C ASN A 42 -13.96 -5.86 -14.64
N TYR A 43 -12.64 -5.97 -14.69
CA TYR A 43 -11.81 -5.86 -15.88
C TYR A 43 -11.08 -7.19 -16.21
N ASP A 44 -11.55 -8.31 -15.66
CA ASP A 44 -10.97 -9.65 -15.83
C ASP A 44 -9.52 -9.77 -15.33
N VAL A 45 -9.15 -9.00 -14.30
CA VAL A 45 -7.82 -9.04 -13.68
C VAL A 45 -7.90 -9.50 -12.23
N GLU A 46 -7.21 -10.59 -11.93
CA GLU A 46 -6.93 -11.03 -10.56
C GLU A 46 -5.74 -10.23 -10.01
N ILE A 47 -6.01 -9.16 -9.26
CA ILE A 47 -4.97 -8.20 -8.87
C ILE A 47 -4.09 -8.72 -7.73
N THR A 48 -4.64 -9.52 -6.80
CA THR A 48 -3.86 -10.08 -5.69
C THR A 48 -2.73 -10.97 -6.20
N PRO A 49 -2.97 -12.02 -7.02
CA PRO A 49 -1.89 -12.88 -7.50
C PRO A 49 -0.83 -12.10 -8.30
N LEU A 50 -1.26 -11.17 -9.15
CA LEU A 50 -0.36 -10.34 -9.96
C LEU A 50 0.59 -9.49 -9.09
N LEU A 51 0.07 -8.84 -8.05
CA LEU A 51 0.89 -8.02 -7.15
C LEU A 51 1.78 -8.87 -6.23
N ASP A 52 1.32 -10.06 -5.82
CA ASP A 52 2.12 -11.00 -5.04
C ASP A 52 3.29 -11.56 -5.87
N GLU A 53 3.07 -11.90 -7.15
CA GLU A 53 4.14 -12.27 -8.08
C GLU A 53 5.13 -11.13 -8.31
N PHE A 54 4.64 -9.89 -8.43
CA PHE A 54 5.50 -8.72 -8.54
C PHE A 54 6.35 -8.50 -7.28
N GLU A 55 5.82 -8.68 -6.07
CA GLU A 55 6.61 -8.61 -4.84
C GLU A 55 7.73 -9.65 -4.80
N LEU A 56 7.44 -10.89 -5.23
CA LEU A 56 8.46 -11.94 -5.34
C LEU A 56 9.55 -11.58 -6.35
N LEU A 57 9.20 -10.90 -7.44
CA LEU A 57 10.18 -10.39 -8.41
C LEU A 57 11.03 -9.27 -7.80
N LEU A 58 10.46 -8.36 -7.03
CA LEU A 58 11.23 -7.34 -6.30
C LEU A 58 12.24 -7.96 -5.32
N LEU A 59 11.88 -9.10 -4.70
CA LEU A 59 12.77 -9.88 -3.84
C LEU A 59 13.90 -10.55 -4.65
N ASP A 60 13.57 -11.24 -5.74
CA ASP A 60 14.56 -11.92 -6.60
C ASP A 60 15.58 -10.95 -7.21
N GLU A 61 15.12 -9.74 -7.55
CA GLU A 61 15.97 -8.68 -8.10
C GLU A 61 16.77 -7.92 -7.04
N GLY A 62 16.49 -8.15 -5.75
CA GLY A 62 17.17 -7.50 -4.63
C GLY A 62 16.73 -6.05 -4.38
N HIS A 63 15.58 -5.63 -4.90
CA HIS A 63 15.00 -4.31 -4.62
C HIS A 63 14.48 -4.22 -3.17
N ILE A 64 14.00 -5.34 -2.64
CA ILE A 64 13.65 -5.51 -1.22
C ILE A 64 14.35 -6.77 -0.68
N SER A 65 14.66 -6.78 0.62
CA SER A 65 15.33 -7.91 1.27
C SER A 65 14.36 -8.99 1.78
N ASP A 66 13.12 -8.60 2.10
CA ASP A 66 12.03 -9.46 2.56
C ASP A 66 10.68 -8.74 2.36
N THR A 67 9.58 -9.35 2.81
CA THR A 67 8.22 -8.79 2.71
C THR A 67 7.80 -7.96 3.95
N THR A 68 8.76 -7.49 4.76
CA THR A 68 8.47 -6.70 5.96
C THR A 68 8.35 -5.21 5.64
N GLY A 69 7.61 -4.46 6.46
CA GLY A 69 7.50 -3.01 6.29
C GLY A 69 8.85 -2.27 6.35
N VAL A 70 9.85 -2.83 7.05
CA VAL A 70 11.22 -2.28 7.09
C VAL A 70 11.85 -2.33 5.70
N ALA A 71 11.77 -3.47 5.00
CA ALA A 71 12.32 -3.62 3.66
C ALA A 71 11.65 -2.66 2.67
N TYR A 72 10.33 -2.49 2.74
CA TYR A 72 9.61 -1.49 1.95
C TYR A 72 10.10 -0.07 2.22
N LYS A 73 10.31 0.30 3.49
CA LYS A 73 10.85 1.62 3.84
C LYS A 73 12.26 1.85 3.31
N THR A 74 13.11 0.83 3.33
CA THR A 74 14.44 0.89 2.72
C THR A 74 14.34 1.07 1.20
N LEU A 75 13.41 0.40 0.53
CA LEU A 75 13.15 0.64 -0.89
C LEU A 75 12.67 2.09 -1.13
N PHE A 76 11.75 2.61 -0.32
CA PHE A 76 11.30 4.01 -0.43
C PHE A 76 12.45 5.01 -0.21
N ASP A 77 13.38 4.72 0.69
CA ASP A 77 14.60 5.52 0.87
C ASP A 77 15.45 5.58 -0.39
N SER A 78 15.64 4.44 -1.04
CA SER A 78 16.36 4.37 -2.32
C SER A 78 15.61 5.13 -3.41
N LEU A 79 14.29 4.94 -3.52
CA LEU A 79 13.48 5.57 -4.56
C LEU A 79 13.23 7.06 -4.32
N ALA A 80 13.33 7.57 -3.10
CA ALA A 80 13.20 8.99 -2.82
C ALA A 80 14.41 9.82 -3.29
N VAL A 81 15.57 9.17 -3.50
CA VAL A 81 16.80 9.82 -3.99
C VAL A 81 17.16 9.42 -5.43
N ASN A 82 16.55 8.36 -5.97
CA ASN A 82 16.74 7.91 -7.34
C ASN A 82 15.45 8.06 -8.13
N ASP A 83 15.50 8.74 -9.27
CA ASP A 83 14.31 8.93 -10.12
C ASP A 83 13.76 7.62 -10.69
N TYR A 84 14.47 6.50 -10.60
CA TYR A 84 14.02 5.22 -11.15
C TYR A 84 14.55 4.04 -10.33
N PHE A 85 13.83 2.91 -10.34
CA PHE A 85 14.36 1.62 -9.85
C PHE A 85 15.67 1.28 -10.53
N ASN A 86 16.67 0.85 -9.75
CA ASN A 86 17.95 0.42 -10.30
C ASN A 86 17.82 -0.89 -11.09
N PRO A 87 18.70 -1.17 -12.08
CA PRO A 87 18.75 -2.48 -12.70
C PRO A 87 19.15 -3.56 -11.67
N PRO A 88 18.74 -4.83 -11.85
CA PRO A 88 18.00 -5.35 -13.01
C PRO A 88 16.51 -5.00 -12.99
N LEU A 89 15.91 -4.87 -14.17
CA LEU A 89 14.47 -4.67 -14.35
C LEU A 89 13.89 -5.78 -15.26
N LYS A 90 13.71 -7.00 -14.76
CA LYS A 90 13.42 -8.19 -15.58
C LYS A 90 11.95 -8.34 -15.98
N LYS A 91 10.99 -7.72 -15.27
CA LYS A 91 9.57 -7.85 -15.66
C LYS A 91 9.32 -7.24 -17.03
N GLU A 92 8.63 -7.97 -17.92
CA GLU A 92 8.31 -7.53 -19.30
C GLU A 92 6.79 -7.43 -19.53
N ASP A 93 6.03 -8.31 -18.89
CA ASP A 93 4.62 -8.56 -19.11
C ASP A 93 3.73 -7.75 -18.15
N PHE A 94 3.65 -6.45 -18.40
CA PHE A 94 2.79 -5.57 -17.60
C PHE A 94 1.34 -5.64 -18.07
N ASP A 95 0.42 -5.88 -17.14
CA ASP A 95 -1.01 -5.74 -17.38
C ASP A 95 -1.41 -4.26 -17.54
N ASN A 96 -2.01 -3.92 -18.68
CA ASN A 96 -2.42 -2.55 -19.03
C ASN A 96 -3.53 -2.01 -18.13
N THR A 97 -4.46 -2.86 -17.69
CA THR A 97 -5.52 -2.45 -16.76
C THR A 97 -4.88 -2.01 -15.45
N VAL A 98 -3.94 -2.78 -14.92
CA VAL A 98 -3.22 -2.44 -13.68
C VAL A 98 -2.40 -1.15 -13.84
N LEU A 99 -1.78 -0.92 -15.00
CA LEU A 99 -1.02 0.29 -15.26
C LEU A 99 -1.87 1.57 -15.24
N TYR A 100 -3.09 1.53 -15.79
CA TYR A 100 -3.83 2.75 -16.12
C TYR A 100 -5.19 2.89 -15.43
N LYS A 101 -5.78 1.83 -14.86
CA LYS A 101 -7.05 1.92 -14.13
C LYS A 101 -6.83 2.21 -12.65
N ASN A 102 -7.39 3.32 -12.18
CA ASN A 102 -7.35 3.70 -10.77
C ASN A 102 -8.59 3.16 -10.04
N PRO A 103 -8.41 2.36 -8.97
CA PRO A 103 -9.51 1.85 -8.17
C PRO A 103 -10.38 3.00 -7.65
N SER A 104 -11.68 2.86 -7.83
CA SER A 104 -12.67 3.85 -7.40
C SER A 104 -13.77 3.18 -6.59
N ASN A 105 -14.50 3.95 -5.78
CA ASN A 105 -15.65 3.47 -4.99
C ASN A 105 -15.31 2.39 -3.95
N ILE A 106 -14.04 2.21 -3.58
CA ILE A 106 -13.61 1.17 -2.62
C ILE A 106 -14.30 1.35 -1.25
N ILE A 107 -14.37 2.60 -0.76
CA ILE A 107 -15.06 2.91 0.50
C ILE A 107 -16.56 2.59 0.40
N SER A 108 -17.20 3.01 -0.70
CA SER A 108 -18.63 2.75 -0.92
C SER A 108 -18.92 1.25 -1.01
N CYS A 109 -18.05 0.48 -1.67
CA CYS A 109 -18.13 -0.99 -1.70
C CYS A 109 -18.03 -1.57 -0.30
N ALA A 110 -17.05 -1.15 0.50
CA ALA A 110 -16.84 -1.69 1.84
C ALA A 110 -18.04 -1.39 2.77
N SER A 111 -18.58 -0.18 2.68
CA SER A 111 -19.79 0.19 3.42
C SER A 111 -21.03 -0.56 2.95
N ALA A 112 -21.18 -0.82 1.64
CA ALA A 112 -22.36 -1.50 1.10
C ALA A 112 -22.34 -3.02 1.35
N LEU A 113 -21.20 -3.68 1.14
CA LEU A 113 -21.09 -5.14 1.20
C LEU A 113 -20.80 -5.68 2.60
N PHE A 114 -20.03 -4.93 3.41
CA PHE A 114 -19.56 -5.39 4.71
C PHE A 114 -20.09 -4.55 5.87
N ALA A 115 -20.97 -3.57 5.59
CA ALA A 115 -21.54 -2.65 6.58
C ALA A 115 -20.48 -1.90 7.41
N VAL A 116 -19.28 -1.70 6.85
CA VAL A 116 -18.22 -0.92 7.51
C VAL A 116 -18.61 0.55 7.50
N ASP A 117 -18.60 1.20 8.67
CA ASP A 117 -18.86 2.63 8.75
C ASP A 117 -17.80 3.39 7.96
N SER A 118 -18.22 4.15 6.95
CA SER A 118 -17.32 4.98 6.14
C SER A 118 -16.53 5.97 6.99
N ASN A 119 -17.09 6.41 8.13
CA ASN A 119 -16.39 7.28 9.08
C ASN A 119 -15.26 6.56 9.81
N GLU A 120 -15.34 5.24 9.99
CA GLU A 120 -14.23 4.46 10.53
C GLU A 120 -13.12 4.33 9.47
N ILE A 121 -13.50 4.06 8.22
CA ILE A 121 -12.55 3.98 7.09
C ILE A 121 -11.78 5.29 6.94
N VAL A 122 -12.45 6.45 6.87
CA VAL A 122 -11.75 7.74 6.68
C VAL A 122 -10.89 8.15 7.89
N LYS A 123 -11.11 7.54 9.06
CA LYS A 123 -10.28 7.74 10.26
C LYS A 123 -9.02 6.88 10.28
N THR A 124 -8.94 5.84 9.46
CA THR A 124 -7.72 5.04 9.30
C THR A 124 -6.55 5.93 8.90
N ASN A 125 -5.35 5.59 9.36
CA ASN A 125 -4.15 6.35 9.04
C ASN A 125 -3.88 6.38 7.53
N PHE A 126 -4.03 5.25 6.84
CA PHE A 126 -3.83 5.19 5.39
C PHE A 126 -4.80 6.10 4.63
N SER A 127 -6.08 6.18 5.05
CA SER A 127 -7.04 7.09 4.41
C SER A 127 -6.73 8.56 4.67
N LYS A 128 -6.19 8.90 5.85
CA LYS A 128 -5.69 10.25 6.15
C LYS A 128 -4.49 10.62 5.27
N ILE A 129 -3.55 9.70 5.10
CA ILE A 129 -2.39 9.89 4.22
C ILE A 129 -2.85 10.07 2.77
N ALA A 130 -3.75 9.22 2.27
CA ALA A 130 -4.30 9.35 0.92
C ALA A 130 -5.03 10.70 0.72
N SER A 131 -5.80 11.16 1.73
CA SER A 131 -6.45 12.47 1.70
C SER A 131 -5.44 13.61 1.65
N LYS A 132 -4.34 13.51 2.41
CA LYS A 132 -3.25 14.50 2.40
C LYS A 132 -2.55 14.55 1.03
N ILE A 133 -2.25 13.40 0.44
CA ILE A 133 -1.71 13.33 -0.94
C ILE A 133 -2.66 14.02 -1.92
N ASN A 134 -3.95 13.67 -1.89
CA ASN A 134 -4.95 14.27 -2.79
C ASN A 134 -5.07 15.79 -2.61
N GLN A 135 -5.01 16.29 -1.38
CA GLN A 135 -5.02 17.73 -1.10
C GLN A 135 -3.80 18.44 -1.69
N GLU A 136 -2.62 17.83 -1.69
CA GLU A 136 -1.46 18.41 -2.37
C GLU A 136 -1.67 18.40 -3.90
N ILE A 137 -2.31 17.36 -4.48
CA ILE A 137 -2.55 17.27 -5.93
C ILE A 137 -3.49 18.40 -6.36
N GLU A 138 -4.54 18.64 -5.57
CA GLU A 138 -5.53 19.69 -5.81
C GLU A 138 -4.96 21.11 -5.76
N LYS A 139 -3.80 21.33 -5.13
CA LYS A 139 -3.12 22.64 -5.12
C LYS A 139 -2.46 22.98 -6.46
N GLY A 140 -2.49 22.07 -7.44
CA GLY A 140 -1.99 22.32 -8.79
C GLY A 140 -0.47 22.33 -8.92
N GLU A 141 0.23 21.81 -7.91
CA GLU A 141 1.66 21.53 -8.01
C GLU A 141 1.86 20.12 -8.59
N ASP A 142 2.75 19.98 -9.57
CA ASP A 142 3.17 18.66 -10.06
C ASP A 142 3.81 17.90 -8.88
N ILE A 143 3.06 16.96 -8.29
CA ILE A 143 3.60 16.15 -7.21
C ILE A 143 4.60 15.16 -7.78
N SER A 144 5.86 15.30 -7.34
CA SER A 144 6.89 14.29 -7.58
C SER A 144 6.53 12.97 -6.92
N ILE A 145 6.80 11.85 -7.60
CA ILE A 145 6.66 10.51 -7.00
C ILE A 145 7.41 10.38 -5.66
N HIS A 146 8.49 11.15 -5.49
CA HIS A 146 9.32 11.17 -4.29
C HIS A 146 8.52 11.59 -3.05
N TYR A 147 7.49 12.43 -3.26
CA TYR A 147 6.56 12.81 -2.20
C TYR A 147 5.73 11.61 -1.69
N PHE A 148 5.28 10.73 -2.58
CA PHE A 148 4.54 9.52 -2.21
C PHE A 148 5.44 8.57 -1.40
N PHE A 149 6.70 8.40 -1.81
CA PHE A 149 7.65 7.56 -1.08
C PHE A 149 8.01 8.15 0.29
N ASP A 150 8.29 9.45 0.38
CA ASP A 150 8.58 10.13 1.66
C ASP A 150 7.40 10.02 2.63
N ILE A 151 6.17 10.29 2.17
CA ILE A 151 5.00 10.27 3.04
C ILE A 151 4.68 8.85 3.54
N TYR A 152 4.75 7.84 2.67
CA TYR A 152 4.53 6.44 3.09
C TYR A 152 5.61 5.97 4.04
N LYS A 153 6.88 6.29 3.78
CA LYS A 153 7.98 5.95 4.68
C LYS A 153 7.80 6.57 6.06
N ARG A 154 7.47 7.87 6.12
CA ARG A 154 7.39 8.64 7.37
C ARG A 154 6.14 8.31 8.18
N GLU A 155 5.00 8.11 7.52
CA GLU A 155 3.69 8.13 8.18
C GLU A 155 3.05 6.74 8.32
N LEU A 156 3.50 5.72 7.57
CA LEU A 156 3.08 4.33 7.78
C LEU A 156 4.05 3.61 8.72
N SER A 157 3.50 2.90 9.70
CA SER A 157 4.27 1.94 10.50
C SER A 157 4.60 0.68 9.69
N ASP A 158 5.57 -0.10 10.18
CA ASP A 158 5.96 -1.36 9.52
C ASP A 158 4.84 -2.40 9.54
N GLU A 159 3.97 -2.34 10.55
CA GLU A 159 2.76 -3.16 10.67
C GLU A 159 1.71 -2.74 9.64
N GLU A 160 1.47 -1.43 9.47
CA GLU A 160 0.51 -0.92 8.50
C GLU A 160 0.92 -1.18 7.05
N LEU A 161 2.21 -1.12 6.72
CA LEU A 161 2.70 -1.48 5.38
C LEU A 161 2.40 -2.95 5.02
N ARG A 162 2.14 -3.80 6.02
CA ARG A 162 1.76 -5.20 5.84
C ARG A 162 0.25 -5.42 5.89
N ALA A 163 -0.54 -4.40 6.19
CA ALA A 163 -1.99 -4.51 6.19
C ALA A 163 -2.51 -4.79 4.76
N PRO A 164 -3.53 -5.65 4.56
CA PRO A 164 -3.86 -6.22 3.26
C PRO A 164 -4.08 -5.17 2.15
N TYR A 165 -4.95 -4.19 2.39
CA TYR A 165 -5.24 -3.12 1.43
C TYR A 165 -4.09 -2.12 1.26
N VAL A 166 -3.38 -1.81 2.33
CA VAL A 166 -2.23 -0.88 2.31
C VAL A 166 -1.11 -1.46 1.46
N LYS A 167 -0.74 -2.73 1.71
CA LYS A 167 0.28 -3.45 0.96
C LYS A 167 -0.04 -3.48 -0.53
N GLN A 168 -1.27 -3.81 -0.91
CA GLN A 168 -1.68 -3.82 -2.32
C GLN A 168 -1.61 -2.44 -2.96
N SER A 169 -2.06 -1.40 -2.25
CA SER A 169 -2.01 -0.04 -2.76
C SER A 169 -0.56 0.42 -2.98
N VAL A 170 0.35 0.07 -2.06
CA VAL A 170 1.79 0.31 -2.17
C VAL A 170 2.39 -0.47 -3.34
N LEU A 171 2.09 -1.76 -3.46
CA LEU A 171 2.61 -2.60 -4.54
C LEU A 171 2.10 -2.13 -5.90
N LEU A 172 0.85 -1.68 -6.01
CA LEU A 172 0.32 -1.08 -7.24
C LEU A 172 1.10 0.18 -7.63
N LEU A 173 1.42 1.06 -6.67
CA LEU A 173 2.25 2.23 -6.92
C LEU A 173 3.65 1.82 -7.42
N LEU A 174 4.29 0.89 -6.72
CA LEU A 174 5.62 0.39 -7.07
C LEU A 174 5.61 -0.30 -8.44
N TYR A 175 4.58 -1.07 -8.77
CA TYR A 175 4.41 -1.74 -10.06
C TYR A 175 4.40 -0.75 -11.22
N ARG A 176 3.61 0.32 -11.09
CA ARG A 176 3.54 1.39 -12.08
C ARG A 176 4.85 2.16 -12.16
N TRP A 177 5.48 2.42 -11.02
CA TRP A 177 6.77 3.10 -10.99
C TRP A 177 7.89 2.26 -11.59
N TYR A 178 7.85 0.95 -11.39
CA TYR A 178 8.78 0.01 -11.98
C TYR A 178 8.63 -0.02 -13.52
N PHE A 179 7.39 -0.06 -14.03
CA PHE A 179 7.13 0.11 -15.46
C PHE A 179 7.75 1.39 -16.00
N LYS A 180 7.47 2.52 -15.35
CA LYS A 180 8.05 3.82 -15.73
C LYS A 180 9.57 3.81 -15.67
N SER A 181 10.15 3.21 -14.63
CA SER A 181 11.60 3.04 -14.47
C SER A 181 12.23 2.21 -15.57
N LYS A 182 11.49 1.28 -16.17
CA LYS A 182 11.98 0.45 -17.27
C LYS A 182 11.93 1.18 -18.61
N TYR A 183 10.85 1.90 -18.89
CA TYR A 183 10.54 2.38 -20.24
C TYR A 183 10.73 3.89 -20.46
N ASP A 184 10.72 4.71 -19.41
CA ASP A 184 10.88 6.17 -19.52
C ASP A 184 12.30 6.64 -19.14
N ARG A 185 13.25 5.73 -18.93
CA ARG A 185 14.66 6.09 -18.67
C ARG A 185 15.32 6.65 -19.93
N ASP A 186 15.81 7.88 -19.86
CA ASP A 186 16.92 8.35 -20.69
C ASP A 186 18.19 7.62 -20.22
N ILE A 187 18.44 6.42 -20.73
CA ILE A 187 19.64 5.64 -20.37
C ILE A 187 20.85 6.29 -21.06
N GLN A 188 21.69 7.01 -20.30
CA GLN A 188 23.10 7.17 -20.66
C GLN A 188 23.74 5.78 -20.59
N ILE A 189 23.84 5.11 -21.73
CA ILE A 189 24.56 3.84 -21.83
C ILE A 189 26.03 4.16 -21.55
N GLU A 190 26.52 3.85 -20.35
CA GLU A 190 27.95 3.64 -20.17
C GLU A 190 28.33 2.52 -21.14
N LEU A 191 28.98 2.91 -22.24
CA LEU A 191 29.66 1.99 -23.14
C LEU A 191 30.54 1.11 -22.26
N ARG A 192 30.11 -0.14 -22.02
CA ARG A 192 31.03 -1.20 -21.65
C ARG A 192 32.18 -1.08 -22.64
N GLN A 193 33.34 -0.70 -22.12
CA GLN A 193 34.60 -0.93 -22.82
C GLN A 193 34.74 -2.44 -22.93
N GLU A 194 34.07 -3.02 -23.92
CA GLU A 194 34.39 -4.34 -24.43
C GLU A 194 35.81 -4.23 -24.96
N THR A 195 36.68 -4.86 -24.18
CA THR A 195 38.02 -5.31 -24.49
C THR A 195 38.17 -5.57 -26.00
N GLN A 196 38.84 -4.67 -26.70
CA GLN A 196 39.46 -4.99 -27.97
C GLN A 196 40.94 -5.26 -27.72
N ASN A 197 41.32 -6.49 -28.05
CA ASN A 197 42.68 -7.03 -28.07
C ASN A 197 43.66 -6.16 -28.87
#